data_AF-A0A8S3D6C2-F1
#
_entry.id   AF-A0A8S3D6C2-F1
#
_cell.length_a   1.000
_cell.length_b   1.000
_cell.length_c   1.000
_cell.angle_alpha   90.00
_cell.angle_beta   90.00
_cell.angle_gamma   90.00
#
_symmetry.space_group_name_H-M   'P 1'
#
loop_
_entity.id
_entity.type
_entity.pdbx_description
1 polymer ?
#
loop_
_entity_poly.entity_id
_entity_poly.type
_entity_poly.pdbx_seq_one_letter_code
_entity_poly.pdbx_strand_id
1 'polypeptide(L)'
;GKWRSYGIVSINDLIKIPSDIGVESAATLSVNPCTAYRLLRDFVTLEKGDTIIQNGGNSGVGQAVIQLGKLWNINVVSIVR
;
A
#
# COMPACT_ATOMS: atom_id res chain seq x y z
N GLY A 1 -2.31 17.00 12.64
CA GLY A 1 -2.94 16.26 11.53
C GLY A 1 -2.45 16.80 10.19
N LYS A 2 -2.61 16.04 9.10
CA LYS A 2 -2.13 16.42 7.75
C LYS A 2 -3.14 17.25 6.94
N TRP A 3 -4.43 17.26 7.32
CA TRP A 3 -5.46 18.08 6.68
C TRP A 3 -5.39 19.53 7.15
N ARG A 4 -4.50 20.31 6.52
CA ARG A 4 -4.25 21.73 6.80
C ARG A 4 -3.47 22.34 5.63
N SER A 5 -3.60 23.65 5.40
CA SER A 5 -2.83 24.33 4.36
C SER A 5 -1.35 24.51 4.71
N TYR A 6 -1.02 24.60 6.00
CA TYR A 6 0.35 24.80 6.49
C TYR A 6 0.65 23.92 7.69
N GLY A 7 1.91 23.50 7.82
CA GLY A 7 2.34 22.66 8.92
C GLY A 7 3.82 22.74 9.19
N ILE A 8 4.19 22.88 10.48
CA ILE A 8 5.55 22.68 10.95
C ILE A 8 5.76 21.17 11.11
N VAL A 9 6.86 20.65 10.55
CA VAL A 9 7.25 19.23 10.59
C VAL A 9 8.77 19.13 10.74
N SER A 10 9.26 18.02 11.30
CA SER A 10 10.70 17.76 11.34
C SER A 10 11.21 17.36 9.96
N ILE A 11 12.48 17.67 9.66
CA ILE A 11 13.14 17.18 8.45
C ILE A 11 13.16 15.64 8.39
N ASN A 12 13.19 14.97 9.55
CA ASN A 12 13.17 13.51 9.65
C ASN A 12 11.80 12.91 9.31
N ASP A 13 10.74 13.72 9.25
CA ASP A 13 9.38 13.28 8.89
C ASP A 13 9.11 13.45 7.37
N LEU A 14 10.08 13.97 6.62
CA LEU A 14 9.96 14.26 5.20
C LEU A 14 10.68 13.20 4.36
N ILE A 15 10.02 12.78 3.29
CA ILE A 15 10.59 11.91 2.26
C ILE A 15 10.58 12.69 0.95
N LYS A 16 11.73 12.76 0.28
CA LYS A 16 11.81 13.39 -1.05
C LYS A 16 11.09 12.50 -2.06
N ILE A 17 10.07 13.04 -2.70
CA ILE A 17 9.31 12.34 -3.75
C ILE A 17 10.01 12.57 -5.10
N PRO A 18 10.24 11.52 -5.91
CA PRO A 18 10.68 11.65 -7.30
C PRO A 18 9.77 12.57 -8.13
N SER A 19 10.35 13.33 -9.06
CA SER A 19 9.61 14.33 -9.85
C SER A 19 8.66 13.74 -10.88
N ASP A 20 8.81 12.46 -11.20
CA ASP A 20 7.95 11.69 -12.11
C ASP A 20 6.73 11.07 -11.42
N ILE A 21 6.60 11.22 -10.09
CA ILE A 21 5.43 10.78 -9.33
C ILE A 21 4.49 11.96 -9.08
N GLY A 22 3.24 11.83 -9.54
CA GLY A 22 2.19 12.82 -9.30
C GLY A 22 1.91 13.05 -7.81
N VAL A 23 1.58 14.28 -7.42
CA VAL A 23 1.36 14.69 -6.02
C VAL A 23 0.22 13.90 -5.39
N GLU A 24 -0.83 13.62 -6.15
CA GLU A 24 -1.99 12.83 -5.72
C GLU A 24 -1.58 11.40 -5.36
N SER A 25 -0.76 10.76 -6.21
CA SER A 25 -0.23 9.43 -5.93
C SER A 25 0.68 9.44 -4.70
N ALA A 26 1.60 10.41 -4.62
CA ALA A 26 2.52 10.56 -3.50
C ALA A 26 1.79 10.74 -2.15
N ALA A 27 0.70 11.51 -2.14
CA ALA A 27 -0.11 11.74 -0.93
C ALA A 27 -0.72 10.46 -0.36
N THR A 28 -0.96 9.45 -1.20
CA THR A 28 -1.58 8.16 -0.79
C THR A 28 -0.56 7.06 -0.46
N LEU A 29 0.71 7.24 -0.83
CA LEU A 29 1.75 6.21 -0.79
C LEU A 29 2.09 5.78 0.65
N SER A 30 2.04 6.70 1.60
CA SER A 30 2.53 6.47 2.97
C SER A 30 1.71 5.50 3.82
N VAL A 31 0.45 5.21 3.44
CA VAL A 31 -0.45 4.39 4.27
C VAL A 31 -0.87 3.12 3.55
N ASN A 32 -1.55 3.23 2.40
CA ASN A 32 -2.22 2.07 1.81
C ASN A 32 -1.22 1.04 1.25
N PRO A 33 -0.27 1.43 0.37
CA PRO A 33 0.75 0.50 -0.12
C PRO A 33 1.68 -0.04 0.98
N CYS A 34 2.05 0.82 1.95
CA CYS A 34 2.86 0.38 3.09
C CYS A 34 2.13 -0.68 3.94
N THR A 35 0.85 -0.48 4.24
CA THR A 35 0.04 -1.46 4.96
C THR A 35 -0.05 -2.77 4.18
N ALA A 36 -0.36 -2.72 2.88
CA ALA A 36 -0.43 -3.90 2.03
C ALA A 36 0.89 -4.69 2.00
N TYR A 37 2.03 -3.99 1.90
CA TYR A 37 3.35 -4.61 1.93
C TYR A 37 3.60 -5.36 3.26
N ARG A 38 3.28 -4.71 4.39
CA ARG A 38 3.49 -5.30 5.72
C ARG A 38 2.59 -6.51 5.95
N LEU A 39 1.33 -6.45 5.54
CA LEU A 39 0.40 -7.59 5.58
C LEU A 39 0.95 -8.83 4.86
N LEU A 40 1.64 -8.63 3.74
CA LEU A 40 2.17 -9.72 2.91
C LEU A 40 3.57 -10.21 3.33
N ARG A 41 4.28 -9.48 4.21
CA ARG A 41 5.69 -9.76 4.53
C ARG A 41 5.98 -10.06 5.99
N ASP A 42 5.13 -9.60 6.91
CA ASP A 42 5.52 -9.58 8.33
C ASP A 42 4.96 -10.78 9.12
N PHE A 43 3.93 -11.46 8.63
CA PHE A 43 3.20 -12.48 9.40
C PHE A 43 3.60 -13.91 9.04
N VAL A 44 3.64 -14.22 7.75
CA VAL A 44 4.03 -15.52 7.22
C VAL A 44 4.89 -15.31 5.98
N THR A 45 5.78 -16.26 5.71
CA THR A 45 6.51 -16.27 4.44
C THR A 45 5.57 -16.81 3.36
N LEU A 46 5.23 -15.96 2.38
CA LEU A 46 4.42 -16.34 1.22
C LEU A 46 5.34 -16.71 0.05
N GLU A 47 5.15 -17.91 -0.48
CA GLU A 47 5.86 -18.44 -1.63
C GLU A 47 5.06 -18.21 -2.92
N LYS A 48 5.75 -18.35 -4.05
CA LYS A 48 5.11 -18.31 -5.37
C LYS A 48 4.06 -19.41 -5.47
N GLY A 49 2.84 -19.04 -5.87
CA GLY A 49 1.70 -19.95 -6.02
C GLY A 49 0.80 -20.03 -4.79
N ASP A 50 1.24 -19.49 -3.64
CA ASP A 50 0.40 -19.41 -2.45
C ASP A 50 -0.85 -18.57 -2.72
N THR A 51 -1.90 -18.85 -1.96
CA THR A 51 -3.19 -18.17 -2.09
C THR A 51 -3.56 -17.47 -0.81
N ILE A 52 -3.93 -16.20 -0.92
CA ILE A 52 -4.49 -15.40 0.17
C ILE A 52 -5.91 -14.96 -0.16
N ILE A 53 -6.68 -14.67 0.87
CA ILE A 53 -8.01 -14.08 0.76
C ILE A 53 -8.07 -12.77 1.55
N GLN A 54 -8.74 -11.76 0.99
CA GLN A 54 -8.98 -10.48 1.64
C GLN A 54 -10.42 -9.99 1.47
N ASN A 55 -10.89 -9.23 2.44
CA ASN A 55 -12.11 -8.44 2.35
C ASN A 55 -11.79 -7.01 1.87
N GLY A 56 -12.79 -6.31 1.33
CA GLY A 56 -12.62 -4.91 0.93
C GLY A 56 -11.65 -4.74 -0.22
N GLY A 57 -11.70 -5.63 -1.22
CA GLY A 57 -10.79 -5.61 -2.37
C GLY A 57 -10.84 -4.32 -3.20
N ASN A 58 -11.93 -3.55 -3.10
CA ASN A 58 -12.08 -2.23 -3.72
C ASN A 58 -11.49 -1.07 -2.90
N SER A 59 -10.93 -1.34 -1.72
CA SER A 59 -10.23 -0.32 -0.91
C SER A 59 -8.82 -0.02 -1.45
N GLY A 60 -8.23 1.11 -1.06
CA GLY A 60 -6.87 1.44 -1.44
C GLY A 60 -5.82 0.44 -0.96
N VAL A 61 -5.99 -0.15 0.24
CA VAL A 61 -5.13 -1.25 0.72
C VAL A 61 -5.37 -2.51 -0.12
N GLY A 62 -6.64 -2.87 -0.36
CA GLY A 62 -7.00 -4.07 -1.11
C GLY A 62 -6.47 -4.07 -2.53
N GLN A 63 -6.53 -2.92 -3.22
CA GLN A 63 -5.93 -2.74 -4.54
C GLN A 63 -4.41 -2.90 -4.52
N ALA A 64 -3.73 -2.35 -3.51
CA ALA A 64 -2.28 -2.52 -3.36
C ALA A 64 -1.90 -3.98 -3.06
N VAL A 65 -2.68 -4.72 -2.27
CA VAL A 65 -2.48 -6.17 -2.03
C VAL A 65 -2.59 -6.95 -3.35
N ILE A 66 -3.58 -6.65 -4.20
CA ILE A 66 -3.74 -7.32 -5.51
C ILE A 66 -2.52 -7.07 -6.40
N GLN A 67 -2.04 -5.82 -6.47
CA GLN A 67 -0.89 -5.46 -7.29
C GLN A 67 0.40 -6.14 -6.80
N LEU A 68 0.66 -6.10 -5.49
CA LEU A 68 1.81 -6.76 -4.88
C LEU A 68 1.73 -8.29 -5.02
N GLY A 69 0.56 -8.88 -4.81
CA GLY A 69 0.34 -10.31 -5.01
C GLY A 69 0.67 -10.73 -6.44
N LYS A 70 0.18 -9.99 -7.44
CA LYS A 70 0.52 -10.23 -8.86
C LYS A 70 2.02 -10.11 -9.12
N LEU A 71 2.68 -9.08 -8.58
CA LEU A 71 4.13 -8.88 -8.74
C LEU A 71 4.95 -10.03 -8.14
N TRP A 72 4.45 -10.66 -7.08
CA TRP A 72 5.14 -11.75 -6.38
C TRP A 72 4.63 -13.14 -6.73
N ASN A 73 3.75 -13.25 -7.74
CA ASN A 73 3.12 -14.51 -8.15
C ASN A 73 2.34 -15.22 -7.02
N ILE A 74 1.63 -14.45 -6.20
CA ILE A 74 0.72 -14.93 -5.17
C ILE A 74 -0.70 -14.74 -5.68
N ASN A 75 -1.55 -15.76 -5.51
CA ASN A 75 -2.95 -15.71 -5.87
C ASN A 75 -3.74 -14.91 -4.82
N VAL A 76 -4.50 -13.91 -5.24
CA VAL A 76 -5.27 -13.05 -4.34
C VAL A 76 -6.77 -13.19 -4.63
N VAL A 77 -7.51 -13.79 -3.70
CA VAL A 77 -8.97 -13.83 -3.73
C VAL A 77 -9.52 -12.60 -3.01
N SER A 78 -10.31 -11.79 -3.70
CA SER A 78 -10.83 -10.53 -3.15
C SER A 78 -12.35 -10.53 -3.06
N ILE A 79 -12.86 -10.27 -1.86
CA ILE A 79 -14.28 -10.04 -1.62
C ILE A 79 -14.54 -8.52 -1.71
N VAL A 80 -15.55 -8.14 -2.50
CA VAL A 80 -15.96 -6.74 -2.75
C VAL A 80 -17.44 -6.54 -2.40
N ARG A 81 -17.82 -5.31 -2.06
CA ARG A 81 -19.20 -4.87 -1.83
C ARG A 81 -19.43 -3.52 -2.50
#